data_AF-A0A966U042-F1
#
_entry.id   AF-A0A966U042-F1
#
_cell.length_a   1.000
_cell.length_b   1.000
_cell.length_c   1.000
_cell.angle_alpha   90.00
_cell.angle_beta   90.00
_cell.angle_gamma   90.00
#
_symmetry.space_group_name_H-M   'P 1'
#
loop_
_entity.id
_entity.type
_entity.pdbx_description
1 polymer ?
#
loop_
_entity_poly.entity_id
_entity_poly.type
_entity_poly.pdbx_seq_one_letter_code
_entity_poly.pdbx_strand_id
1 'polypeptide(L)' 'MNAALAWHSGAAGQPGPGRPSSEDNHLDAPQAGLWAVADGMGGHRDGALASAMLVEGLHAALLPLAPLG' A
#
# COMPACT_ATOMS: atom_id res chain seq x y z
N MET A 1 20.43 -19.12 15.79
CA MET A 1 19.02 -19.14 15.35
C MET A 1 18.56 -17.69 15.36
N ASN A 2 18.36 -17.07 14.20
CA ASN A 2 17.85 -15.70 14.12
C ASN A 2 16.32 -15.79 14.21
N ALA A 3 15.74 -15.35 15.32
CA ALA A 3 14.28 -15.30 15.44
C ALA A 3 13.76 -14.25 14.45
N ALA A 4 12.85 -14.65 13.55
CA ALA A 4 12.18 -13.69 12.68
C ALA A 4 11.42 -12.69 13.55
N LEU A 5 11.60 -11.40 13.27
CA LEU A 5 10.85 -10.34 13.93
C LEU A 5 9.37 -10.50 13.59
N ALA A 6 8.51 -10.54 14.61
CA ALA A 6 7.06 -10.52 14.45
C ALA A 6 6.57 -9.08 14.60
N TRP A 7 6.14 -8.48 13.48
CA TRP A 7 5.62 -7.12 13.47
C TRP A 7 4.13 -7.09 13.77
N HIS A 8 3.71 -6.12 14.58
CA HIS A 8 2.31 -5.77 14.80
C HIS A 8 2.10 -4.32 14.37
N SER A 9 1.22 -4.10 13.42
CA SER A 9 0.97 -2.80 12.81
C SER A 9 -0.51 -2.68 12.43
N GLY A 10 -0.92 -1.46 12.10
CA GLY A 10 -2.22 -1.15 11.57
C GLY A 10 -2.13 0.12 10.73
N ALA A 11 -3.04 0.27 9.79
CA ALA A 11 -3.09 1.43 8.92
C ALA A 11 -4.53 1.93 8.73
N ALA A 12 -4.66 3.24 8.54
CA ALA A 12 -5.93 3.92 8.32
C ALA A 12 -5.70 5.15 7.44
N GLY A 13 -6.66 5.46 6.58
CA GLY A 13 -6.67 6.67 5.75
C GLY A 13 -7.92 7.50 6.03
N GLN A 14 -7.81 8.82 5.97
CA GLN A 14 -8.93 9.76 6.11
C GLN A 14 -8.78 10.89 5.08
N PRO A 15 -9.87 11.35 4.44
CA PRO A 15 -9.83 12.55 3.60
C PRO A 15 -9.40 13.78 4.41
N GLY A 16 -8.59 14.64 3.80
CA GLY A 16 -8.27 15.95 4.35
C GLY A 16 -9.50 16.89 4.39
N PRO A 17 -9.47 17.97 5.19
CA PRO A 17 -10.57 18.92 5.30
C PRO A 17 -11.05 19.46 3.95
N GLY A 18 -12.36 19.44 3.72
CA GLY A 18 -12.96 19.94 2.49
C GLY A 18 -12.78 19.04 1.27
N ARG A 19 -12.14 17.87 1.40
CA ARG A 19 -12.05 16.87 0.33
C ARG A 19 -13.12 15.78 0.50
N PRO A 20 -13.80 15.36 -0.58
CA PRO A 20 -14.80 14.30 -0.51
C PRO A 20 -14.20 12.90 -0.34
N SER A 21 -12.94 12.72 -0.73
CA SER A 21 -12.19 11.46 -0.67
C SER A 21 -10.70 11.72 -0.48
N SER A 22 -9.98 10.74 0.08
CA SER A 22 -8.52 10.73 0.07
C SER A 22 -8.02 10.19 -1.27
N GLU A 23 -6.93 10.75 -1.78
CA GLU A 23 -6.17 10.19 -2.91
C GLU A 23 -5.00 9.32 -2.42
N ASP A 24 -4.84 9.16 -1.10
CA ASP A 24 -3.77 8.37 -0.49
C ASP A 24 -4.16 6.89 -0.37
N ASN A 25 -3.21 6.00 -0.62
CA ASN A 25 -3.33 4.56 -0.37
C ASN A 25 -2.16 4.04 0.46
N HIS A 26 -2.35 2.90 1.13
CA HIS A 26 -1.31 2.29 1.97
C HIS A 26 -1.31 0.76 1.86
N LEU A 27 -0.15 0.15 2.16
CA LEU A 27 0.03 -1.29 2.34
C LEU A 27 0.52 -1.56 3.76
N ASP A 28 -0.19 -2.42 4.49
CA ASP A 28 0.22 -2.94 5.80
C ASP A 28 0.41 -4.46 5.69
N ALA A 29 1.65 -4.90 5.45
CA ALA A 29 2.02 -6.31 5.25
C ALA A 29 3.07 -6.76 6.27
N PRO A 30 2.74 -6.81 7.58
CA PRO A 30 3.71 -7.14 8.64
C PRO A 30 4.31 -8.54 8.49
N GLN A 31 3.60 -9.49 7.87
CA GLN A 31 4.10 -10.83 7.59
C GLN A 31 5.21 -10.84 6.52
N ALA A 32 5.22 -9.83 5.64
CA ALA A 32 6.25 -9.62 4.64
C ALA A 32 7.32 -8.61 5.09
N GLY A 33 7.14 -7.99 6.27
CA GLY A 33 8.00 -6.89 6.73
C GLY A 33 7.97 -5.67 5.81
N LEU A 34 6.85 -5.43 5.10
CA LEU A 34 6.69 -4.33 4.15
C LEU A 34 5.53 -3.42 4.58
N TRP A 35 5.79 -2.11 4.52
CA TRP A 35 4.80 -1.06 4.66
C TRP A 35 5.04 0.00 3.60
N ALA A 36 3.96 0.56 3.07
CA ALA A 36 4.03 1.65 2.11
C ALA A 36 2.87 2.64 2.31
N VAL A 37 3.15 3.91 2.03
CA VAL A 37 2.14 4.96 1.90
C VAL A 37 2.40 5.65 0.56
N ALA A 38 1.35 5.84 -0.22
CA ALA A 38 1.39 6.48 -1.53
C ALA A 38 0.42 7.66 -1.54
N ASP A 39 0.96 8.88 -1.61
CA ASP A 39 0.21 10.13 -1.78
C ASP A 39 -0.14 10.29 -3.28
N GLY A 40 -1.43 10.36 -3.57
CA GLY A 40 -1.94 10.50 -4.93
C GLY A 40 -2.01 11.97 -5.36
N MET A 41 -1.25 12.33 -6.40
CA MET A 41 -1.33 13.65 -7.03
C MET A 41 -2.03 13.58 -8.40
N GLY A 42 -2.94 14.51 -8.69
CA GLY A 42 -3.60 14.60 -10.00
C GLY A 42 -5.00 15.21 -9.96
N GLY A 43 -5.66 15.18 -8.79
CA GLY A 43 -6.99 15.74 -8.61
C GLY A 43 -8.10 14.75 -9.00
N HIS A 44 -9.05 14.59 -8.08
CA HIS A 44 -10.27 13.79 -8.19
C HIS A 44 -10.07 12.28 -8.34
N ARG A 45 -9.59 11.79 -9.49
CA ARG A 45 -9.48 10.35 -9.80
C ARG A 45 -8.07 9.92 -10.20
N ASP A 46 -7.29 10.82 -10.77
CA ASP A 46 -5.99 10.45 -11.34
C ASP A 46 -4.96 10.16 -10.23
N GLY A 47 -4.98 10.93 -9.14
CA GLY A 47 -4.12 10.67 -7.99
C GLY A 47 -4.52 9.42 -7.22
N ALA A 48 -5.82 9.20 -6.98
CA ALA A 48 -6.34 8.00 -6.32
C ALA A 48 -6.02 6.72 -7.12
N LEU A 49 -6.12 6.76 -8.45
CA LEU A 49 -5.74 5.63 -9.31
C LEU A 49 -4.22 5.38 -9.24
N ALA A 50 -3.41 6.44 -9.34
CA ALA A 50 -1.96 6.31 -9.31
C ALA A 50 -1.45 5.71 -8.00
N SER A 51 -1.95 6.19 -6.85
CA SER A 51 -1.56 5.65 -5.54
C SER A 51 -2.04 4.21 -5.33
N ALA A 52 -3.24 3.86 -5.82
CA ALA A 52 -3.76 2.50 -5.79
C ALA A 52 -2.90 1.54 -6.62
N MET A 53 -2.57 1.91 -7.86
CA MET A 53 -1.73 1.10 -8.75
C MET A 53 -0.36 0.78 -8.14
N LEU A 54 0.25 1.74 -7.42
CA LEU A 54 1.52 1.52 -6.74
C LEU A 54 1.38 0.49 -5.59
N VAL A 55 0.38 0.66 -4.74
CA VAL A 55 0.11 -0.24 -3.61
C VAL A 55 -0.24 -1.65 -4.10
N GLU A 56 -1.09 -1.77 -5.12
CA GLU A 56 -1.44 -3.04 -5.76
C GLU A 56 -0.22 -3.73 -6.38
N GLY A 57 0.65 -2.97 -7.05
CA GLY A 57 1.89 -3.49 -7.62
C GLY A 57 2.85 -4.01 -6.56
N LEU A 58 3.03 -3.28 -5.45
CA LEU A 58 3.83 -3.74 -4.31
C LEU A 58 3.25 -5.01 -3.70
N HIS A 59 1.93 -5.06 -3.51
CA HIS A 59 1.25 -6.24 -2.98
C HIS A 59 1.40 -7.45 -3.91
N ALA A 60 1.27 -7.27 -5.22
CA ALA A 60 1.47 -8.32 -6.20
C ALA A 60 2.91 -8.85 -6.22
N ALA A 61 3.91 -7.97 -6.02
CA ALA A 61 5.31 -8.37 -5.92
C ALA A 61 5.64 -9.19 -4.65
N LEU A 62 4.77 -9.18 -3.64
CA LEU A 62 4.88 -10.07 -2.47
C LEU A 62 4.46 -11.50 -2.77
N LEU A 63 3.69 -11.73 -3.85
CA LEU A 63 3.42 -13.09 -4.30
C LEU A 63 4.72 -13.67 -4.86
N PRO A 64 5.09 -14.91 -4.50
CA PRO A 64 6.20 -15.58 -5.15
C PRO A 64 5.91 -15.60 -6.65
N LEU A 65 6.85 -15.10 -7.46
CA LEU A 65 6.76 -15.22 -8.92
C LEU A 65 6.51 -16.69 -9.23
N ALA A 66 5.30 -17.01 -9.73
CA ALA A 66 4.99 -18.36 -10.14
C ALA A 66 6.08 -18.79 -11.15
N PRO A 67 6.70 -19.96 -10.99
CA PRO A 67 7.70 -20.40 -11.95
C PRO A 67 7.03 -20.46 -13.31
N LEU A 68 7.61 -19.77 -14.29
CA LEU A 68 7.25 -19.93 -15.69
C LEU A 68 7.55 -21.39 -16.02
N GLY A 69 6.49 -22.19 -16.18
CA GLY A 69 6.58 -23.56 -16.69
C GLY A 69 7.05 -23.59 -18.12
#